data_AF-A0A1Q7IJQ4-F1
#
_entry.id   AF-A0A1Q7IJQ4-F1
#
_cell.length_a   1.000
_cell.length_b   1.000
_cell.length_c   1.000
_cell.angle_alpha   90.00
_cell.angle_beta   90.00
_cell.angle_gamma   90.00
#
_symmetry.space_group_name_H-M   'P 1'
#
loop_
_entity.id
_entity.type
_entity.pdbx_description
1 polymer ?
#
loop_
_entity_poly.entity_id
_entity_poly.type
_entity_poly.pdbx_seq_one_letter_code
_entity_poly.pdbx_strand_id
1 'polypeptide(L)'
;MVIRPGLKPTGYSRREIPTDVAALTPAGRAEAERCLGRLASAVSLAHEIEHRIGVGELRTRLRIPPDSWTSAVELHVASLAEAVGATGRGLPDGLADVDGMRLALEYDYGRYTATQVRLKHGVFTRMADDAVWAAPTSHRAQWLRKLGCEHVLVVPLPLGVWA
;
A
#
# COMPACT_ATOMS: atom_id res chain seq x y z
N MET A 1 -20.49 -0.53 8.25
CA MET A 1 -20.96 0.82 8.56
C MET A 1 -19.77 1.77 8.42
N VAL A 2 -19.83 2.75 7.51
CA VAL A 2 -18.83 3.83 7.44
C VAL A 2 -19.13 4.81 8.58
N ILE A 3 -18.29 4.81 9.60
CA ILE A 3 -18.36 5.79 10.68
C ILE A 3 -17.42 6.92 10.31
N ARG A 4 -17.87 8.17 10.44
CA ARG A 4 -17.03 9.37 10.26
C ARG A 4 -16.70 10.00 11.62
N PRO A 5 -15.89 9.37 12.48
CA PRO A 5 -15.47 10.03 13.70
C PRO A 5 -14.54 11.20 13.35
N GLY A 6 -14.69 12.32 14.06
CA GLY A 6 -13.66 13.35 14.08
C GLY A 6 -12.43 12.78 14.79
N LEU A 7 -11.30 12.66 14.08
CA LEU A 7 -10.04 12.32 14.74
C LEU A 7 -9.55 13.56 15.51
N LYS A 8 -9.14 13.35 16.77
CA LYS A 8 -8.61 14.41 17.63
C LYS A 8 -7.43 15.11 16.95
N PRO A 9 -7.28 16.43 17.16
CA PRO A 9 -6.17 17.21 16.61
C PRO A 9 -4.83 16.57 16.96
N THR A 10 -4.04 16.22 15.94
CA THR A 10 -2.62 15.88 16.13
C THR A 10 -1.84 17.18 16.29
N GLY A 11 -0.63 17.13 16.87
CA GLY A 11 0.20 18.33 17.11
C GLY A 11 0.48 19.19 15.86
N TYR A 12 0.19 18.68 14.66
CA TYR A 12 0.36 19.35 13.36
C TYR A 12 -0.92 20.02 12.81
N SER A 13 -2.10 19.81 13.41
CA SER A 13 -3.36 20.44 12.99
C SER A 13 -4.31 20.62 14.19
N ARG A 14 -4.72 21.87 14.46
CA ARG A 14 -5.73 22.21 15.49
C ARG A 14 -7.17 21.96 15.04
N ARG A 15 -7.40 21.48 13.81
CA ARG A 15 -8.74 21.24 13.27
C ARG A 15 -9.06 19.76 13.31
N GLU A 16 -10.26 19.42 13.78
CA GLU A 16 -10.84 18.09 13.61
C GLU A 16 -11.09 17.85 12.12
N ILE A 17 -10.52 16.76 11.59
CA ILE A 17 -10.70 16.36 10.20
C ILE A 17 -11.66 15.16 10.19
N PRO A 18 -12.86 15.30 9.59
CA PRO A 18 -13.74 14.17 9.35
C PRO A 18 -12.99 13.10 8.57
N THR A 19 -12.87 11.90 9.14
CA THR A 19 -12.14 10.80 8.51
C THR A 19 -13.05 9.59 8.39
N ASP A 20 -13.13 9.03 7.19
CA ASP A 20 -13.88 7.80 6.95
C ASP A 20 -13.15 6.62 7.61
N VAL A 21 -13.75 6.09 8.66
CA VAL A 21 -13.35 4.84 9.30
C VAL A 21 -14.31 3.76 8.81
N ALA A 22 -13.78 2.79 8.07
CA ALA A 22 -14.58 1.68 7.57
C ALA A 22 -14.33 0.44 8.42
N ALA A 23 -15.42 -0.20 8.84
CA ALA A 23 -15.36 -1.56 9.32
C ALA A 23 -15.51 -2.52 8.12
N LEU A 24 -14.59 -3.48 8.01
CA LEU A 24 -14.70 -4.54 7.01
C LEU A 24 -15.98 -5.35 7.22
N THR A 25 -16.68 -5.67 6.12
CA THR A 25 -17.75 -6.68 6.14
C THR A 25 -17.15 -8.06 6.45
N PRO A 26 -17.97 -9.08 6.81
CA PRO A 26 -17.46 -10.44 6.94
C PRO A 26 -16.72 -10.95 5.68
N ALA A 27 -17.25 -10.68 4.48
CA ALA A 27 -16.57 -10.99 3.22
C ALA A 27 -15.26 -10.22 3.07
N GLY A 28 -15.25 -8.94 3.49
CA GLY A 28 -14.05 -8.13 3.51
C GLY A 28 -12.97 -8.59 4.47
N ARG A 29 -13.36 -9.13 5.62
CA ARG A 29 -12.42 -9.75 6.56
C ARG A 29 -11.79 -11.00 5.96
N ALA A 30 -12.57 -11.87 5.34
CA ALA A 30 -12.06 -13.07 4.68
C ALA A 30 -11.08 -12.73 3.54
N GLU A 31 -11.41 -11.71 2.75
CA GLU A 31 -10.54 -11.26 1.67
C GLU A 31 -9.26 -10.61 2.18
N ALA A 32 -9.35 -9.75 3.21
CA ALA A 32 -8.18 -9.17 3.86
C ALA A 32 -7.28 -10.25 4.48
N GLU A 33 -7.86 -11.29 5.11
CA GLU A 33 -7.11 -12.42 5.66
C GLU A 33 -6.41 -13.23 4.57
N ARG A 34 -7.10 -13.54 3.47
CA ARG A 34 -6.51 -14.21 2.30
C ARG A 34 -5.33 -13.41 1.72
N CYS A 35 -5.51 -12.10 1.58
CA CYS A 35 -4.54 -11.20 0.96
C CYS A 35 -3.35 -10.87 1.86
N LEU A 36 -3.55 -10.71 3.17
CA LEU A 36 -2.56 -10.20 4.13
C LEU A 36 -1.99 -11.27 5.07
N GLY A 37 -2.60 -12.45 5.16
CA GLY A 37 -2.16 -13.54 6.02
C GLY A 37 -2.27 -13.27 7.53
N ARG A 38 -2.96 -12.19 7.95
CA ARG A 38 -3.23 -11.84 9.35
C ARG A 38 -4.61 -11.19 9.50
N LEU A 39 -5.22 -11.34 10.67
CA LEU A 39 -6.43 -10.60 11.07
C LEU A 39 -6.15 -9.10 11.01
N ALA A 40 -6.75 -8.40 10.04
CA ALA A 40 -6.73 -6.94 10.01
C ALA A 40 -7.36 -6.41 11.31
N SER A 41 -6.71 -5.44 11.96
CA SER A 41 -7.30 -4.74 13.11
C SER A 41 -8.70 -4.27 12.76
N ALA A 42 -9.68 -4.52 13.64
CA ALA A 42 -11.12 -4.33 13.37
C ALA A 42 -11.51 -2.90 12.95
N VAL A 43 -10.62 -1.93 13.14
CA VAL A 43 -10.81 -0.52 12.81
C VAL A 43 -9.49 0.01 12.22
N SER A 44 -9.51 0.37 10.94
CA SER A 44 -8.43 1.11 10.26
C SER A 44 -9.09 2.16 9.38
N LEU A 45 -8.34 3.19 8.96
CA LEU A 45 -8.91 4.19 8.06
C LEU A 45 -9.30 3.50 6.75
N ALA A 46 -10.46 3.83 6.16
CA ALA A 46 -10.98 3.10 5.00
C ALA A 46 -9.92 2.96 3.89
N HIS A 47 -9.21 4.05 3.65
CA HIS A 47 -8.13 4.13 2.68
C HIS A 47 -6.91 3.26 2.99
N GLU A 48 -6.60 3.00 4.27
CA GLU A 48 -5.50 2.09 4.65
C GLU A 48 -5.87 0.64 4.35
N ILE A 49 -7.15 0.30 4.51
CA ILE A 49 -7.62 -1.05 4.24
C ILE A 49 -7.72 -1.28 2.73
N GLU A 50 -8.25 -0.31 1.98
CA GLU A 50 -8.22 -0.31 0.50
C GLU A 50 -6.79 -0.48 -0.02
N HIS A 51 -5.85 0.31 0.52
CA HIS A 51 -4.43 0.20 0.20
C HIS A 51 -3.90 -1.21 0.44
N ARG A 52 -4.09 -1.75 1.64
CA ARG A 52 -3.62 -3.10 2.00
C ARG A 52 -4.23 -4.20 1.14
N ILE A 53 -5.53 -4.13 0.84
CA ILE A 53 -6.19 -5.08 -0.07
C ILE A 53 -5.56 -4.99 -1.46
N GLY A 54 -5.34 -3.77 -1.97
CA GLY A 54 -4.67 -3.55 -3.25
C GLY A 54 -3.27 -4.15 -3.31
N VAL A 55 -2.48 -4.03 -2.25
CA VAL A 55 -1.15 -4.66 -2.13
C VAL A 55 -1.27 -6.20 -2.16
N GLY A 56 -2.21 -6.78 -1.42
CA GLY A 56 -2.39 -8.23 -1.40
C GLY A 56 -2.90 -8.81 -2.73
N GLU A 57 -3.78 -8.07 -3.42
CA GLU A 57 -4.22 -8.39 -4.78
C GLU A 57 -3.07 -8.30 -5.79
N LEU A 58 -2.24 -7.26 -5.69
CA LEU A 58 -1.03 -7.12 -6.50
C LEU A 58 -0.10 -8.32 -6.32
N ARG A 59 0.20 -8.69 -5.08
CA ARG A 59 1.03 -9.87 -4.75
C ARG A 59 0.45 -11.15 -5.36
N THR A 60 -0.87 -11.35 -5.20
CA THR A 60 -1.57 -12.53 -5.72
C THR A 60 -1.49 -12.61 -7.25
N ARG A 61 -1.68 -11.49 -7.96
CA ARG A 61 -1.59 -11.43 -9.42
C ARG A 61 -0.19 -11.69 -9.95
N LEU A 62 0.82 -11.22 -9.22
CA LEU A 62 2.23 -11.49 -9.51
C LEU A 62 2.67 -12.89 -9.07
N ARG A 63 1.77 -13.68 -8.45
CA ARG A 63 2.03 -15.04 -7.94
C ARG A 63 3.22 -15.10 -6.99
N ILE A 64 3.46 -14.02 -6.25
CA ILE A 64 4.54 -13.95 -5.26
C ILE A 64 4.10 -14.72 -4.03
N PRO A 65 4.81 -15.81 -3.67
CA PRO A 65 4.45 -16.59 -2.49
C PRO A 65 4.81 -15.83 -1.21
N PRO A 66 4.15 -16.11 -0.07
CA PRO A 66 4.35 -15.35 1.16
C PRO A 66 5.77 -15.38 1.74
N ASP A 67 6.52 -16.45 1.47
CA ASP A 67 7.92 -16.66 1.89
C ASP A 67 8.93 -15.85 1.06
N SER A 68 8.59 -15.50 -0.18
CA SER A 68 9.37 -14.60 -1.03
C SER A 68 9.00 -13.13 -0.85
N TRP A 69 8.19 -12.77 0.15
CA TRP A 69 7.66 -11.43 0.36
C TRP A 69 8.13 -10.84 1.69
N THR A 70 8.66 -9.61 1.65
CA THR A 70 8.93 -8.79 2.83
C THR A 70 8.02 -7.57 2.82
N SER A 71 7.13 -7.47 3.81
CA SER A 71 6.15 -6.38 3.90
C SER A 71 6.78 -5.05 4.33
N ALA A 72 6.14 -3.92 4.01
CA ALA A 72 6.54 -2.59 4.51
C ALA A 72 6.69 -2.53 6.03
N VAL A 73 5.90 -3.29 6.78
CA VAL A 73 6.01 -3.36 8.24
C VAL A 73 7.32 -4.02 8.65
N GLU A 74 7.68 -5.14 8.02
CA GLU A 74 8.95 -5.84 8.26
C GLU A 74 10.14 -4.99 7.82
N LEU A 75 10.05 -4.32 6.66
CA LEU A 75 11.05 -3.36 6.21
C LEU A 75 11.21 -2.22 7.21
N HIS A 76 10.10 -1.70 7.76
CA HIS A 76 10.16 -0.62 8.74
C HIS A 76 10.82 -1.08 10.05
N VAL A 77 10.46 -2.26 10.55
CA VAL A 77 11.08 -2.85 11.76
C VAL A 77 12.57 -3.08 11.54
N ALA A 78 12.98 -3.62 10.39
CA ALA A 78 14.39 -3.79 10.05
C ALA A 78 15.12 -2.44 9.98
N SER A 79 14.54 -1.43 9.33
CA SER A 79 15.15 -0.10 9.21
C SER A 79 15.30 0.63 10.56
N LEU A 80 14.35 0.41 11.49
CA LEU A 80 14.42 0.92 12.86
C LEU A 80 15.50 0.20 13.69
N ALA A 81 15.67 -1.11 13.49
CA ALA A 81 16.74 -1.88 14.12
C ALA A 81 18.14 -1.47 13.63
N GLU A 82 18.25 -1.02 12.38
CA GLU A 82 19.50 -0.51 11.79
C GLU A 82 19.76 0.99 12.02
N ALA A 83 18.92 1.67 12.81
CA ALA A 83 19.06 3.09 13.14
C ALA A 83 19.16 4.04 11.92
N VAL A 84 18.47 3.72 10.81
CA VAL A 84 18.40 4.60 9.63
C VAL A 84 17.17 5.49 9.75
N GLY A 85 17.38 6.74 10.15
CA GLY A 85 16.33 7.71 10.50
C GLY A 85 15.28 7.98 9.41
N ALA A 86 14.13 8.53 9.83
CA ALA A 86 13.07 9.26 9.10
C ALA A 86 12.59 8.76 7.71
N THR A 87 13.05 7.62 7.21
CA THR A 87 12.90 7.15 5.82
C THR A 87 11.67 6.27 5.60
N GLY A 88 10.88 5.98 6.64
CA GLY A 88 9.68 5.14 6.54
C GLY A 88 8.61 5.61 5.54
N ARG A 89 8.67 6.86 5.07
CA ARG A 89 7.74 7.38 4.03
C ARG A 89 8.15 7.05 2.59
N GLY A 90 9.39 6.61 2.38
CA GLY A 90 9.94 6.29 1.06
C GLY A 90 9.97 4.81 0.71
N LEU A 91 9.72 3.92 1.69
CA LEU A 91 9.78 2.48 1.51
C LEU A 91 8.65 1.97 0.61
N PRO A 92 8.89 0.89 -0.15
CA PRO A 92 7.84 0.21 -0.89
C PRO A 92 6.87 -0.49 0.06
N ASP A 93 5.66 -0.76 -0.43
CA ASP A 93 4.67 -1.58 0.28
C ASP A 93 5.17 -3.01 0.56
N GLY A 94 6.10 -3.48 -0.26
CA GLY A 94 7.02 -4.55 0.10
C GLY A 94 8.05 -4.85 -0.97
N LEU A 95 8.96 -5.74 -0.63
CA LEU A 95 9.96 -6.30 -1.52
C LEU A 95 9.64 -7.77 -1.80
N ALA A 96 9.94 -8.23 -3.01
CA ALA A 96 9.85 -9.64 -3.34
C ALA A 96 11.03 -10.10 -4.18
N ASP A 97 11.57 -11.27 -3.87
CA ASP A 97 12.60 -11.91 -4.70
C ASP A 97 11.92 -12.95 -5.61
N VAL A 98 11.87 -12.68 -6.92
CA VAL A 98 11.16 -13.47 -7.93
C VAL A 98 12.13 -13.81 -9.06
N ASP A 99 12.32 -15.10 -9.34
CA ASP A 99 13.20 -15.58 -10.42
C ASP A 99 14.62 -14.98 -10.40
N GLY A 100 15.14 -14.67 -9.21
CA GLY A 100 16.46 -14.06 -9.00
C GLY A 100 16.50 -12.54 -9.15
N MET A 101 15.36 -11.88 -9.40
CA MET A 101 15.22 -10.43 -9.40
C MET A 101 14.54 -9.95 -8.12
N ARG A 102 15.06 -8.89 -7.53
CA ARG A 102 14.39 -8.18 -6.46
C ARG A 102 13.44 -7.14 -7.03
N LEU A 103 12.17 -7.23 -6.65
CA LEU A 103 11.11 -6.32 -7.06
C LEU A 103 10.68 -5.44 -5.88
N ALA A 104 10.52 -4.15 -6.11
CA ALA A 104 9.81 -3.24 -5.21
C ALA A 104 8.35 -3.12 -5.65
N LEU A 105 7.41 -3.40 -4.73
CA LEU A 105 5.99 -3.40 -5.01
C LEU A 105 5.31 -2.23 -4.31
N GLU A 106 4.42 -1.56 -5.03
CA GLU A 106 3.71 -0.40 -4.52
C GLU A 106 2.30 -0.30 -5.11
N TYR A 107 1.32 -0.01 -4.27
CA TYR A 107 -0.07 0.18 -4.69
C TYR A 107 -0.53 1.62 -4.41
N ASP A 108 -0.77 2.41 -5.45
CA ASP A 108 -1.35 3.75 -5.31
C ASP A 108 -2.88 3.70 -5.44
N TYR A 109 -3.57 3.72 -4.30
CA TYR A 109 -5.03 3.77 -4.23
C TYR A 109 -5.64 5.12 -4.68
N GLY A 110 -4.84 6.04 -5.21
CA GLY A 110 -5.29 7.29 -5.83
C GLY A 110 -4.98 8.55 -5.04
N ARG A 111 -4.16 8.46 -3.97
CA ARG A 111 -3.84 9.60 -3.10
C ARG A 111 -2.43 10.14 -3.23
N TYR A 112 -1.55 9.48 -3.97
CA TYR A 112 -0.20 9.98 -4.13
C TYR A 112 -0.17 11.27 -4.94
N THR A 113 0.69 12.19 -4.51
CA THR A 113 1.08 13.35 -5.31
C THR A 113 2.23 12.98 -6.24
N ALA A 114 2.44 13.77 -7.30
CA ALA A 114 3.57 13.56 -8.21
C ALA A 114 4.93 13.59 -7.47
N THR A 115 5.05 14.45 -6.45
CA THR A 115 6.24 14.52 -5.59
C THR A 115 6.46 13.23 -4.81
N GLN A 116 5.41 12.65 -4.22
CA GLN A 116 5.51 11.37 -3.51
C GLN A 116 5.93 10.23 -4.45
N VAL A 117 5.33 10.15 -5.64
CA VAL A 117 5.69 9.11 -6.63
C VAL A 117 7.16 9.22 -7.02
N ARG A 118 7.65 10.42 -7.34
CA ARG A 118 9.06 10.61 -7.71
C ARG A 118 10.03 10.25 -6.58
N LEU A 119 9.71 10.65 -5.35
CA LEU A 119 10.52 10.31 -4.18
C LEU A 119 10.58 8.80 -3.97
N LYS A 120 9.42 8.12 -3.95
CA LYS A 120 9.34 6.67 -3.79
C LYS A 120 10.04 5.93 -4.92
N HIS A 121 9.77 6.32 -6.17
CA HIS A 121 10.39 5.68 -7.34
C HIS A 121 11.93 5.77 -7.30
N GLY A 122 12.49 6.92 -6.91
CA GLY A 122 13.95 7.06 -6.72
C GLY A 122 14.52 6.27 -5.54
N VAL A 123 13.71 5.90 -4.55
CA VAL A 123 14.11 4.98 -3.48
C VAL A 123 14.07 3.54 -3.97
N PHE A 124 13.02 3.16 -4.71
CA PHE A 124 12.82 1.77 -5.17
C PHE A 124 13.95 1.30 -6.08
N THR A 125 14.39 2.14 -7.01
CA THR A 125 15.50 1.83 -7.93
C THR A 125 16.85 1.64 -7.24
N ARG A 126 16.97 1.98 -5.95
CA ARG A 126 18.17 1.72 -5.14
C ARG A 126 18.05 0.44 -4.30
N MET A 127 16.83 -0.06 -4.11
CA MET A 127 16.52 -1.19 -3.23
C MET A 127 16.19 -2.47 -4.00
N ALA A 128 15.83 -2.34 -5.27
CA ALA A 128 15.32 -3.40 -6.11
C ALA A 128 15.83 -3.23 -7.55
N ASP A 129 15.90 -4.35 -8.27
CA ASP A 129 16.27 -4.38 -9.69
C ASP A 129 15.17 -3.74 -10.55
N ASP A 130 13.91 -3.86 -10.12
CA ASP A 130 12.76 -3.26 -10.78
C ASP A 130 11.66 -2.86 -9.77
N ALA A 131 10.75 -1.99 -10.20
CA ALA A 131 9.63 -1.48 -9.42
C ALA A 131 8.29 -1.72 -10.13
N VAL A 132 7.44 -2.55 -9.52
CA VAL A 132 6.08 -2.80 -10.00
C VAL A 132 5.09 -1.95 -9.21
N TRP A 133 4.43 -1.05 -9.93
CA TRP A 133 3.38 -0.20 -9.40
C TRP A 133 2.01 -0.76 -9.76
N ALA A 134 1.02 -0.50 -8.91
CA ALA A 134 -0.37 -0.80 -9.21
C ALA A 134 -1.30 0.33 -8.81
N ALA A 135 -2.44 0.42 -9.49
CA ALA A 135 -3.47 1.41 -9.21
C ALA A 135 -4.88 0.85 -9.50
N PRO A 136 -5.94 1.40 -8.88
CA PRO A 136 -7.29 0.88 -9.01
C PRO A 136 -7.92 1.11 -10.40
N THR A 137 -7.43 2.08 -11.16
CA THR A 137 -8.02 2.47 -12.45
C THR A 137 -6.99 2.68 -13.54
N SER A 138 -7.40 2.48 -14.80
CA SER A 138 -6.56 2.73 -15.98
C SER A 138 -6.08 4.18 -16.07
N HIS A 139 -6.94 5.14 -15.71
CA HIS A 139 -6.58 6.56 -15.68
C HIS A 139 -5.42 6.82 -14.70
N ARG A 140 -5.50 6.24 -13.49
CA ARG A 140 -4.45 6.41 -12.48
C ARG A 140 -3.16 5.70 -12.89
N ALA A 141 -3.25 4.50 -13.46
CA ALA A 141 -2.09 3.78 -14.00
C ALA A 141 -1.39 4.57 -15.12
N GLN A 142 -2.14 5.20 -16.03
CA GLN A 142 -1.56 6.08 -17.05
C GLN A 142 -0.88 7.30 -16.44
N TRP A 143 -1.44 7.88 -15.39
CA TRP A 143 -0.81 8.98 -14.67
C TRP A 143 0.53 8.57 -14.04
N LEU A 144 0.63 7.39 -13.42
CA LEU A 144 1.90 6.84 -12.90
C LEU A 144 2.93 6.64 -14.01
N ARG A 145 2.53 6.08 -15.16
CA ARG A 145 3.43 5.90 -16.32
C ARG A 145 4.00 7.23 -16.82
N LYS A 146 3.19 8.30 -16.85
CA LYS A 146 3.65 9.66 -17.20
C LYS A 146 4.67 10.22 -16.21
N LEU A 147 4.77 9.67 -15.01
CA LEU A 147 5.75 10.06 -13.98
C LEU A 147 7.02 9.21 -14.01
N GLY A 148 7.16 8.28 -14.97
CA GLY A 148 8.33 7.43 -15.15
C GLY A 148 8.22 6.04 -14.53
N CYS A 149 7.07 5.66 -13.97
CA CYS A 149 6.87 4.28 -13.52
C CYS A 149 6.64 3.39 -14.76
N GLU A 150 7.61 2.54 -15.11
CA GLU A 150 7.56 1.74 -16.33
C GLU A 150 6.59 0.55 -16.21
N HIS A 151 6.71 -0.22 -15.13
CA HIS A 151 5.88 -1.38 -14.86
C HIS A 151 4.68 -1.02 -13.98
N VAL A 152 3.54 -0.72 -14.61
CA VAL A 152 2.30 -0.34 -13.91
C VAL A 152 1.15 -1.29 -14.27
N LEU A 153 0.51 -1.86 -13.24
CA LEU A 153 -0.66 -2.73 -13.36
C LEU A 153 -1.95 -2.02 -12.95
N VAL A 154 -3.07 -2.41 -13.56
CA VAL A 154 -4.41 -2.01 -13.09
C VAL A 154 -4.95 -3.14 -12.21
N VAL A 155 -5.05 -2.88 -10.92
CA VAL A 155 -5.55 -3.82 -9.91
C VAL A 155 -6.77 -3.17 -9.26
N PRO A 156 -7.98 -3.38 -9.80
CA PRO A 156 -9.19 -2.81 -9.23
C PRO A 156 -9.40 -3.32 -7.80
N LEU A 157 -9.84 -2.44 -6.91
CA LEU A 157 -10.34 -2.88 -5.62
C LEU A 157 -11.68 -3.60 -5.81
N PRO A 158 -11.91 -4.73 -5.13
CA PRO A 158 -13.25 -5.32 -5.11
C PRO A 158 -14.24 -4.26 -4.58
N LEU A 159 -15.29 -3.97 -5.34
CA LEU A 159 -16.36 -3.07 -4.89
C LEU A 159 -17.21 -3.82 -3.84
N GLY A 160 -17.67 -3.13 -2.79
CA GLY A 160 -18.61 -3.70 -1.81
C GLY A 160 -18.00 -4.42 -0.60
N VAL A 161 -16.71 -4.26 -0.35
CA VAL A 161 -16.00 -4.81 0.84
C VAL A 161 -16.39 -4.10 2.16
N TRP A 162 -17.14 -3.01 2.04
CA TRP A 162 -17.47 -2.07 3.10
C TRP A 162 -18.97 -2.04 3.30
N ALA A 163 -19.40 -1.98 4.56
CA ALA A 163 -20.75 -1.54 4.92
C ALA A 163 -20.67 -0.13 5.49
#